data_AF-K2D1Y0-F1
#
_entry.id   AF-K2D1Y0-F1
#
_cell.length_a   1.000
_cell.length_b   1.000
_cell.length_c   1.000
_cell.angle_alpha   90.00
_cell.angle_beta   90.00
_cell.angle_gamma   90.00
#
_symmetry.space_group_name_H-M   'P 1'
#
loop_
_entity.id
_entity.type
_entity.pdbx_description
1 polymer ?
#
loop_
_entity_poly.entity_id
_entity_poly.type
_entity_poly.pdbx_seq_one_letter_code
_entity_poly.pdbx_strand_id
1 'polypeptide(L)' 'MANQEFDFRRPSYGFSKKLTPEFLLVDLLNHADELLDEGADNLFEKIKNLSFTLLKKAKNCAEHYGKVRTKKLLREAIND' A
#
# COMPACT_ATOMS: atom_id res chain seq x y z
N MET A 1 22.46 18.95 -6.41
CA MET A 1 21.28 18.33 -5.77
C MET A 1 20.41 19.36 -5.03
N ALA A 2 20.44 20.66 -5.38
CA ALA A 2 19.81 21.73 -4.59
C ALA A 2 18.47 22.23 -5.17
N ASN A 3 17.83 21.43 -6.03
CA ASN A 3 16.72 21.88 -6.89
C ASN A 3 15.57 20.84 -6.93
N GLN A 4 15.57 19.87 -6.01
CA GLN A 4 14.52 18.86 -5.97
C GLN A 4 13.33 19.41 -5.19
N GLU A 5 12.23 19.64 -5.88
CA GLU A 5 10.98 20.07 -5.26
C GLU A 5 10.28 18.84 -4.64
N PHE A 6 9.88 18.97 -3.38
CA PHE A 6 9.14 17.93 -2.66
C PHE A 6 7.69 18.39 -2.46
N ASP A 7 6.76 17.57 -2.91
CA ASP A 7 5.33 17.77 -2.68
C ASP A 7 4.87 16.91 -1.49
N PHE A 8 4.83 17.52 -0.31
CA PHE A 8 4.37 16.83 0.90
C PHE A 8 2.85 16.77 0.94
N ARG A 9 2.31 15.56 0.82
CA ARG A 9 0.86 15.32 0.83
C ARG A 9 0.41 14.74 2.17
N ARG A 10 -0.74 15.21 2.67
CA ARG A 10 -1.42 14.56 3.80
C ARG A 10 -2.26 13.39 3.26
N PRO A 11 -2.18 12.19 3.87
CA PRO A 11 -3.00 11.05 3.43
C PRO A 11 -4.50 11.39 3.49
N SER A 12 -5.20 11.19 2.37
CA SER A 12 -6.63 11.50 2.26
C SER A 12 -7.51 10.58 3.13
N TYR A 13 -7.02 9.39 3.46
CA TYR A 13 -7.73 8.42 4.30
C TYR A 13 -7.29 8.48 5.77
N GLY A 14 -6.55 9.53 6.14
CA GLY A 14 -6.00 9.69 7.47
C GLY A 14 -4.86 8.72 7.76
N PHE A 15 -4.44 8.68 9.02
CA PHE A 15 -3.33 7.87 9.48
C PHE A 15 -3.78 7.02 10.67
N SER A 16 -3.40 5.75 10.71
CA SER A 16 -3.69 4.89 11.84
C SER A 16 -3.00 5.41 13.10
N LYS A 17 -3.67 5.28 14.26
CA LYS A 17 -3.05 5.59 15.57
C LYS A 17 -1.87 4.67 15.90
N LYS A 18 -1.76 3.52 15.23
CA LYS A 18 -0.69 2.53 15.40
C LYS A 18 -0.11 2.14 14.05
N LEU A 19 1.22 2.12 13.96
CA LEU A 19 1.97 1.65 12.79
C LEU A 19 2.04 0.12 12.79
N THR A 20 0.96 -0.53 12.38
CA THR A 20 0.93 -2.00 12.27
C THR A 20 1.45 -2.48 10.92
N PRO A 21 1.95 -3.72 10.79
CA PRO A 21 2.44 -4.24 9.52
C PRO A 21 1.41 -4.17 8.39
N GLU A 22 0.15 -4.48 8.68
CA GLU A 22 -0.93 -4.38 7.71
C GLU A 22 -1.21 -2.94 7.27
N PHE A 23 -1.09 -1.97 8.18
CA PHE A 23 -1.24 -0.56 7.85
C PHE A 23 -0.08 -0.08 6.96
N LEU A 24 1.16 -0.44 7.31
CA LEU A 24 2.34 -0.09 6.52
C LEU A 24 2.29 -0.68 5.11
N LEU A 25 1.78 -1.91 4.95
CA LEU A 25 1.58 -2.51 3.64
C LEU A 25 0.53 -1.73 2.81
N VAL A 26 -0.59 -1.34 3.43
CA VAL A 26 -1.60 -0.51 2.77
C VAL A 26 -1.05 0.86 2.39
N ASP A 27 -0.27 1.48 3.27
CA ASP A 27 0.34 2.79 3.02
C ASP A 27 1.36 2.75 1.88
N LEU A 28 2.23 1.73 1.86
CA LEU A 28 3.16 1.49 0.75
C LEU A 28 2.40 1.34 -0.57
N LEU A 29 1.35 0.52 -0.59
CA LEU A 29 0.54 0.28 -1.79
C LEU A 29 -0.21 1.52 -2.28
N ASN A 30 -0.66 2.37 -1.35
CA ASN A 30 -1.32 3.63 -1.68
C ASN A 30 -0.40 4.59 -2.42
N HIS A 31 0.91 4.52 -2.18
CA HIS A 31 1.91 5.45 -2.71
C HIS A 31 2.89 4.78 -3.67
N ALA A 32 2.59 3.57 -4.15
CA ALA A 32 3.53 2.77 -4.94
C ALA A 32 3.93 3.44 -6.26
N ASP A 33 3.01 4.17 -6.91
CA ASP A 33 3.29 4.88 -8.17
C ASP A 33 4.22 6.09 -7.95
N GLU A 34 4.18 6.69 -6.76
CA GLU A 34 5.02 7.84 -6.41
C GLU A 34 6.36 7.42 -5.78
N LEU A 35 6.44 6.22 -5.19
CA LEU A 35 7.64 5.73 -4.50
C LEU A 35 8.57 4.90 -5.40
N LEU A 36 8.07 4.35 -6.50
CA LEU A 36 8.83 3.42 -7.33
C LEU A 36 9.15 4.03 -8.70
N ASP A 37 10.43 4.24 -8.97
CA ASP A 37 10.92 4.78 -10.24
C ASP A 37 10.64 3.84 -11.44
N GLU A 38 10.63 2.53 -11.21
CA GLU A 38 10.50 1.49 -12.26
C GLU A 38 9.09 0.88 -12.35
N GLY A 39 8.10 1.48 -11.67
CA GLY A 39 6.71 1.00 -11.66
C GLY A 39 6.41 -0.09 -10.62
N ALA A 40 5.12 -0.31 -10.36
CA ALA A 40 4.63 -1.13 -9.24
C ALA A 40 4.50 -2.64 -9.53
N ASP A 41 4.77 -3.09 -10.76
CA ASP A 41 4.47 -4.48 -11.16
C ASP A 41 5.30 -5.51 -10.39
N ASN A 42 6.60 -5.26 -10.18
CA ASN A 42 7.47 -6.12 -9.37
C ASN A 42 7.06 -6.14 -7.88
N LEU A 43 6.50 -5.03 -7.38
CA LEU A 43 5.99 -4.98 -6.01
C LEU A 43 4.81 -5.94 -5.84
N PHE A 44 3.95 -6.09 -6.85
CA PHE A 44 2.77 -6.95 -6.76
C PHE A 44 3.11 -8.43 -6.73
N GLU A 45 4.09 -8.86 -7.51
CA GLU A 45 4.59 -10.25 -7.46
C GLU A 45 5.22 -10.56 -6.09
N LYS A 46 5.91 -9.59 -5.46
CA LYS A 46 6.42 -9.76 -4.09
C LYS A 46 5.30 -9.86 -3.05
N ILE A 47 4.20 -9.12 -3.24
CA ILE A 47 3.07 -9.11 -2.30
C ILE A 47 2.33 -10.46 -2.28
N LYS A 48 2.16 -11.11 -3.43
CA LYS A 48 1.55 -12.45 -3.51
C LYS A 48 2.30 -13.50 -2.67
N ASN A 49 3.60 -13.30 -2.44
CA ASN A 49 4.43 -14.18 -1.63
C ASN A 49 4.38 -13.89 -0.12
N LEU A 50 3.67 -12.84 0.31
CA LEU A 50 3.51 -12.53 1.72
C LEU A 50 2.57 -13.53 2.41
N SER A 51 2.70 -13.66 3.73
CA SER A 51 1.85 -14.58 4.49
C SER A 51 0.36 -14.25 4.31
N PHE A 52 -0.46 -15.28 4.10
CA PHE A 52 -1.91 -15.14 3.97
C PHE A 52 -2.55 -14.34 5.12
N THR A 53 -2.08 -14.56 6.35
CA THR A 53 -2.56 -13.85 7.54
C THR A 53 -2.32 -12.34 7.45
N LEU A 54 -1.15 -11.92 6.96
CA LEU A 54 -0.83 -10.51 6.76
C LEU A 54 -1.70 -9.91 5.67
N LEU A 55 -1.83 -10.61 4.53
CA LEU A 55 -2.67 -10.16 3.42
C LEU A 55 -4.13 -9.97 3.85
N LYS A 56 -4.69 -10.94 4.60
CA LYS A 56 -6.06 -10.83 5.13
C LYS A 56 -6.24 -9.63 6.07
N LYS A 57 -5.28 -9.37 6.95
CA LYS A 57 -5.29 -8.17 7.82
C LYS A 57 -5.17 -6.89 6.99
N ALA A 58 -4.30 -6.87 5.98
CA ALA A 58 -4.12 -5.74 5.08
C ALA A 58 -5.38 -5.44 4.27
N LYS A 59 -6.05 -6.45 3.73
CA LYS A 59 -7.35 -6.30 3.04
C LYS A 59 -8.37 -5.60 3.95
N ASN A 60 -8.50 -6.05 5.20
CA ASN A 60 -9.42 -5.43 6.17
C ASN A 60 -9.00 -3.99 6.52
N CYS A 61 -7.69 -3.77 6.72
CA CYS A 61 -7.13 -2.44 6.98
C CYS A 61 -7.39 -1.47 5.81
N ALA A 62 -7.27 -1.96 4.58
CA ALA A 62 -7.47 -1.21 3.35
C ALA A 62 -8.90 -0.69 3.24
N GLU A 63 -9.90 -1.33 3.84
CA GLU A 63 -11.28 -0.81 3.79
C GLU A 63 -11.40 0.58 4.40
N HIS A 64 -10.57 0.90 5.39
CA HIS A 64 -10.52 2.20 6.05
C HIS A 64 -9.48 3.15 5.45
N TYR A 65 -8.28 2.64 5.12
CA TYR A 65 -7.13 3.48 4.76
C TYR A 65 -6.67 3.37 3.30
N GLY A 66 -7.25 2.47 2.51
CA GLY A 66 -6.78 2.14 1.17
C GLY A 66 -7.47 2.93 0.05
N LYS A 67 -6.68 3.34 -0.96
CA LYS A 67 -7.17 3.79 -2.27
C LYS A 67 -7.91 2.66 -3.00
N VAL A 68 -8.76 3.01 -3.97
CA VAL A 68 -9.53 2.04 -4.77
C VAL A 68 -8.63 0.97 -5.41
N ARG A 69 -7.49 1.36 -5.97
CA ARG A 69 -6.50 0.43 -6.55
C ARG A 69 -5.93 -0.52 -5.50
N THR A 70 -5.51 -0.01 -4.35
CA THR A 70 -5.00 -0.81 -3.22
C THR A 70 -6.00 -1.86 -2.75
N LYS A 71 -7.28 -1.47 -2.61
CA LYS A 71 -8.37 -2.38 -2.23
C LYS A 71 -8.55 -3.50 -3.25
N LYS A 72 -8.54 -3.17 -4.56
CA LYS A 72 -8.66 -4.15 -5.64
C LYS A 72 -7.51 -5.15 -5.58
N LEU A 73 -6.28 -4.65 -5.45
CA LEU A 73 -5.09 -5.47 -5.44
C LEU A 73 -5.03 -6.47 -4.29
N LEU A 74 -5.34 -6.01 -3.07
CA LEU A 74 -5.33 -6.88 -1.89
C LEU A 74 -6.46 -7.93 -1.94
N ARG A 75 -7.53 -7.68 -2.70
CA ARG A 75 -8.57 -8.70 -2.95
C ARG A 75 -8.07 -9.77 -3.92
N GLU A 76 -7.38 -9.35 -4.98
CA GLU A 76 -6.78 -10.27 -5.96
C GLU A 76 -5.71 -11.16 -5.29
N ALA A 77 -4.80 -10.57 -4.52
CA ALA A 77 -3.72 -11.30 -3.83
C ALA A 77 -4.17 -12.31 -2.76
N ILE A 78 -5.47 -12.37 -2.43
CA ILE A 78 -6.05 -13.34 -1.47
C ILE A 78 -6.93 -14.39 -2.17
N ASN A 79 -7.40 -14.09 -3.37
CA ASN A 79 -8.28 -14.97 -4.14
C ASN A 79 -7.51 -15.85 -5.13
N ASP A 80 -6.22 -15.55 -5.36
CA ASP A 80 -5.22 -16.44 -5.98
C ASP A 80 -4.65 -17.43 -4.94
#